data_AF-A0A0C3PN69-F1
#
_entry.id   AF-A0A0C3PN69-F1
#
_cell.length_a   1.000
_cell.length_b   1.000
_cell.length_c   1.000
_cell.angle_alpha   90.00
_cell.angle_beta   90.00
_cell.angle_gamma   90.00
#
_symmetry.space_group_name_H-M   'P 1'
#
loop_
_entity.id
_entity.type
_entity.pdbx_description
1 polymer ?
#
loop_
_entity_poly.entity_id
_entity_poly.type
_entity_poly.pdbx_seq_one_letter_code
_entity_poly.pdbx_strand_id
1 'polypeptide(L)'
;MSSAPPVELFKGKDWEECDNFIRAIRARALWEGKQRDLTWMADFAAPQFSQKALSWHCRLPEDVQQDWSKLVIALLDRWPFPEDDDK
;
A
#
# COMPACT_ATOMS: atom_id res chain seq x y z
N MET A 1 -20.61 17.07 -6.56
CA MET A 1 -19.81 15.88 -6.93
C MET A 1 -18.86 15.62 -5.77
N SER A 2 -18.83 14.39 -5.24
CA SER A 2 -17.93 14.06 -4.13
C SER A 2 -16.49 14.03 -4.63
N SER A 3 -15.54 14.60 -3.89
CA SER A 3 -14.12 14.47 -4.22
C SER A 3 -13.64 13.04 -3.97
N ALA A 4 -12.65 12.60 -4.75
CA ALA A 4 -12.07 11.28 -4.55
C ALA A 4 -11.29 11.22 -3.22
N PRO A 5 -11.23 10.05 -2.55
CA PRO A 5 -10.44 9.88 -1.33
C PRO A 5 -8.97 10.25 -1.59
N PRO A 6 -8.34 11.07 -0.73
CA PRO A 6 -6.93 11.36 -0.83
C PRO A 6 -6.10 10.13 -0.45
N VAL A 7 -4.92 10.01 -1.04
CA VAL A 7 -3.91 9.03 -0.65
C VAL A 7 -2.65 9.81 -0.32
N GLU A 8 -2.15 9.63 0.91
CA GLU A 8 -0.92 10.27 1.36
C GLU A 8 0.30 9.48 0.88
N LEU A 9 1.43 10.18 0.72
CA LEU A 9 2.69 9.54 0.36
C LEU A 9 3.16 8.62 1.49
N PHE A 10 3.44 7.37 1.15
CA PHE A 10 3.94 6.39 2.08
C PHE A 10 5.46 6.45 2.19
N LYS A 11 5.96 6.84 3.36
CA LYS A 11 7.39 6.98 3.66
C LYS A 11 7.98 5.73 4.31
N GLY A 12 7.13 4.82 4.79
CA GLY A 12 7.53 3.57 5.44
C GLY A 12 8.03 3.74 6.87
N LYS A 13 7.45 4.66 7.63
CA LYS A 13 7.79 5.04 9.01
C LYS A 13 7.54 3.90 9.98
N ASP A 14 6.30 3.42 10.05
CA ASP A 14 5.79 2.47 11.04
C ASP A 14 4.57 1.70 10.50
N TRP A 15 4.02 0.83 11.34
CA TRP A 15 2.86 0.00 11.02
C TRP A 15 1.59 0.82 10.81
N GLU A 16 1.41 1.92 11.54
CA GLU A 16 0.23 2.79 11.42
C GLU A 16 0.20 3.46 10.05
N GLU A 17 1.35 3.97 9.59
CA GLU A 17 1.46 4.52 8.24
C GLU A 17 1.16 3.45 7.18
N CYS A 18 1.59 2.20 7.40
CA CYS A 18 1.34 1.08 6.49
C CYS A 18 -0.15 0.72 6.41
N ASP A 19 -0.83 0.57 7.55
CA ASP A 19 -2.29 0.30 7.61
C ASP A 19 -3.08 1.41 6.91
N ASN A 20 -2.77 2.67 7.25
CA ASN A 20 -3.43 3.82 6.65
C ASN A 20 -3.23 3.88 5.13
N PHE A 21 -2.02 3.58 4.65
CA PHE A 21 -1.72 3.52 3.23
C PHE A 21 -2.55 2.44 2.51
N ILE A 22 -2.55 1.20 3.03
CA ILE A 22 -3.32 0.08 2.45
C ILE A 22 -4.82 0.42 2.40
N ARG A 23 -5.36 1.02 3.47
CA ARG A 23 -6.76 1.45 3.53
C ARG A 23 -7.07 2.56 2.54
N ALA A 24 -6.18 3.54 2.38
CA ALA A 24 -6.35 4.64 1.43
C ALA A 24 -6.39 4.15 -0.02
N ILE A 25 -5.49 3.23 -0.41
CA ILE A 25 -5.49 2.61 -1.75
C ILE A 25 -6.80 1.84 -1.99
N ARG A 26 -7.26 1.04 -1.01
CA ARG A 26 -8.54 0.31 -1.12
C ARG A 26 -9.74 1.25 -1.24
N ALA A 27 -9.78 2.31 -0.46
CA ALA A 27 -10.85 3.31 -0.52
C ALA A 27 -10.87 4.02 -1.88
N ARG A 28 -9.69 4.37 -2.41
CA ARG A 28 -9.58 4.97 -3.74
C ARG A 28 -10.01 4.01 -4.85
N ALA A 29 -9.55 2.75 -4.80
CA ALA A 29 -9.95 1.73 -5.75
C ALA A 29 -11.46 1.47 -5.75
N LEU A 30 -12.10 1.48 -4.57
CA LEU A 30 -13.55 1.35 -4.46
C LEU A 30 -14.28 2.54 -5.10
N TRP A 31 -13.80 3.76 -4.87
CA TRP A 31 -14.37 4.98 -5.46
C TRP A 31 -14.27 4.98 -6.99
N GLU A 32 -13.18 4.44 -7.55
CA GLU A 32 -12.95 4.31 -9.00
C GLU A 32 -13.63 3.06 -9.61
N GLY A 33 -14.26 2.18 -8.82
CA GLY A 33 -14.83 0.91 -9.29
C GLY A 33 -13.79 -0.14 -9.68
N LYS A 34 -12.57 -0.01 -9.17
CA LYS A 34 -11.38 -0.83 -9.46
C LYS A 34 -10.96 -1.75 -8.32
N GLN A 35 -11.82 -1.97 -7.33
CA GLN A 35 -11.53 -2.76 -6.13
C GLN A 35 -11.17 -4.25 -6.38
N ARG A 36 -11.36 -4.76 -7.60
CA ARG A 36 -10.96 -6.12 -8.02
C ARG A 36 -9.82 -6.14 -9.03
N ASP A 37 -9.33 -4.98 -9.43
CA ASP A 37 -8.29 -4.82 -10.45
C ASP A 37 -6.94 -4.66 -9.74
N LEU A 38 -6.32 -5.80 -9.41
CA LEU A 38 -5.09 -5.84 -8.59
C LEU A 38 -3.92 -5.13 -9.27
N THR A 39 -3.82 -5.22 -10.59
CA THR A 39 -2.80 -4.51 -11.37
C THR A 39 -3.03 -3.01 -11.30
N TRP A 40 -4.26 -2.55 -11.53
CA TRP A 40 -4.59 -1.13 -11.39
C TRP A 40 -4.29 -0.58 -10.00
N MET A 41 -4.60 -1.35 -8.95
CA MET A 41 -4.31 -0.94 -7.57
C MET A 41 -2.82 -0.80 -7.31
N ALA A 42 -2.01 -1.73 -7.83
CA ALA A 42 -0.56 -1.69 -7.72
C ALA A 42 0.04 -0.50 -8.50
N ASP A 43 -0.40 -0.29 -9.75
CA ASP A 43 0.00 0.85 -10.59
C ASP A 43 -0.36 2.19 -9.93
N PHE A 44 -1.52 2.26 -9.28
CA PHE A 44 -1.95 3.46 -8.55
C PHE A 44 -1.12 3.69 -7.27
N ALA A 45 -0.74 2.62 -6.57
CA ALA A 45 0.06 2.69 -5.35
C ALA A 45 1.52 3.07 -5.62
N ALA A 46 2.10 2.60 -6.73
CA ALA A 46 3.50 2.80 -7.09
C ALA A 46 4.01 4.26 -6.98
N PRO A 47 3.31 5.28 -7.52
CA PRO A 47 3.75 6.69 -7.38
C PRO A 47 3.58 7.27 -5.98
N GLN A 48 2.89 6.59 -5.07
CA GLN A 48 2.68 7.07 -3.70
C GLN A 48 3.82 6.69 -2.75
N PHE A 49 4.71 5.78 -3.16
CA PHE A 49 5.90 5.45 -2.38
C PHE A 49 6.91 6.60 -2.37
N SER A 50 7.46 6.89 -1.20
CA SER A 50 8.46 7.94 -1.01
C SER A 50 9.62 7.48 -0.12
N GLN A 51 10.75 8.16 -0.23
CA GLN A 51 11.92 7.95 0.64
C GLN A 51 12.34 6.46 0.72
N LYS A 52 12.46 5.92 1.94
CA LYS A 52 12.88 4.53 2.17
C LYS A 52 11.87 3.51 1.64
N ALA A 53 10.58 3.85 1.59
CA ALA A 53 9.57 2.96 1.02
C ALA A 53 9.70 2.85 -0.51
N LEU A 54 10.03 3.95 -1.21
CA LEU A 54 10.31 3.90 -2.65
C LEU A 54 11.52 3.03 -2.97
N SER A 55 12.63 3.21 -2.23
CA SER A 55 13.83 2.39 -2.40
C SER A 55 13.57 0.90 -2.14
N TRP A 56 12.72 0.59 -1.15
CA TRP A 56 12.29 -0.78 -0.88
C TRP A 56 11.41 -1.34 -2.01
N HIS A 57 10.39 -0.60 -2.46
CA HIS A 57 9.48 -1.02 -3.51
C HIS A 57 10.22 -1.38 -4.82
N CYS A 58 11.16 -0.53 -5.25
CA CYS A 58 11.94 -0.76 -6.48
C CYS A 58 12.85 -2.02 -6.43
N ARG A 59 13.07 -2.60 -5.25
CA ARG A 59 13.89 -3.82 -5.07
C ARG A 59 13.05 -5.10 -5.02
N LEU A 60 11.72 -4.99 -4.98
CA LEU A 60 10.84 -6.14 -5.00
C LEU A 60 10.88 -6.82 -6.37
N PRO A 61 10.62 -8.13 -6.46
CA PRO A 61 10.36 -8.79 -7.74
C PRO A 61 9.23 -8.11 -8.53
N GLU A 62 9.33 -8.12 -9.85
CA GLU A 62 8.33 -7.48 -10.74
C GLU A 62 6.91 -8.04 -10.49
N ASP A 63 6.81 -9.35 -10.27
CA ASP A 63 5.53 -10.01 -10.01
C ASP A 63 4.89 -9.59 -8.68
N VAL A 64 5.68 -9.07 -7.72
CA VAL A 64 5.20 -8.48 -6.47
C VAL A 64 4.83 -7.01 -6.68
N GLN A 65 5.63 -6.26 -7.46
CA GLN A 65 5.35 -4.85 -7.75
C GLN A 65 4.05 -4.65 -8.54
N GLN A 66 3.69 -5.59 -9.43
CA GLN A 66 2.53 -5.50 -10.33
C GLN A 66 1.25 -6.16 -9.79
N ASP A 67 1.31 -6.80 -8.62
CA ASP A 67 0.18 -7.49 -8.01
C ASP A 67 -0.09 -6.92 -6.62
N TRP A 68 -1.18 -6.17 -6.48
CA TRP A 68 -1.54 -5.55 -5.21
C TRP A 68 -1.70 -6.55 -4.05
N SER A 69 -2.15 -7.78 -4.32
CA SER A 69 -2.31 -8.78 -3.26
C SER A 69 -0.97 -9.23 -2.68
N LYS A 70 0.03 -9.44 -3.56
CA LYS A 70 1.41 -9.77 -3.15
C LYS A 70 2.09 -8.56 -2.52
N LEU A 71 1.87 -7.37 -3.06
CA LEU A 71 2.44 -6.13 -2.52
C LEU A 71 1.93 -5.86 -1.10
N VAL A 72 0.66 -6.13 -0.81
CA VAL A 72 0.10 -6.02 0.55
C VAL A 72 0.79 -6.97 1.52
N ILE A 73 1.05 -8.22 1.13
CA ILE A 73 1.78 -9.17 1.99
C ILE A 73 3.19 -8.63 2.26
N ALA A 74 3.90 -8.20 1.21
CA ALA A 74 5.24 -7.64 1.35
C ALA A 74 5.27 -6.37 2.24
N LEU A 75 4.23 -5.52 2.14
CA LEU A 75 4.06 -4.34 3.00
C LEU A 75 3.90 -4.74 4.47
N LEU A 76 3.04 -5.72 4.76
CA LEU A 76 2.79 -6.19 6.13
C LEU A 76 4.02 -6.90 6.72
N ASP A 77 4.78 -7.65 5.91
CA ASP A 77 6.03 -8.28 6.37
C ASP A 77 7.11 -7.23 6.68
N ARG A 78 7.13 -6.13 5.92
CA ARG A 78 8.14 -5.07 6.08
C ARG A 78 7.82 -4.09 7.20
N TRP A 79 6.54 -3.82 7.41
CA TRP A 79 6.01 -2.93 8.45
C TRP A 79 4.93 -3.65 9.27
N PRO A 80 5.33 -4.65 10.07
CA PRO A 80 4.39 -5.49 10.80
C PRO A 80 3.70 -4.69 11.91
N PHE A 81 2.44 -5.04 12.17
CA PHE A 81 1.76 -4.62 13.41
C PHE A 81 2.58 -5.13 14.60
N PRO A 82 2.83 -4.30 15.63
CA PRO A 82 3.46 -4.77 16.84
C PRO A 82 2.55 -5.82 17.44
N GLU A 83 2.96 -7.08 17.40
CA GLU A 83 2.27 -8.12 18.17
C GLU A 83 2.24 -7.61 19.61
N ASP A 84 1.03 -7.44 20.16
CA ASP A 84 0.88 -7.34 21.60
C ASP A 84 1.44 -8.67 22.11
N ASP A 85 2.65 -8.64 22.68
CA ASP A 85 3.13 -9.69 23.55
C ASP A 85 2.09 -9.76 24.69
N ASP A 86 1.04 -10.58 24.49
CA ASP A 86 0.09 -10.98 25.51
C ASP A 86 0.91 -11.49 26.71
N LYS A 87 1.06 -10.63 27.71
CA LYS A 87 1.61 -10.94 29.03
C LYS A 87 0.49 -11.10 30.05
#